data_AF-A0A849RK81-F1
#
_entry.id   AF-A0A849RK81-F1
#
_cell.length_a   1.000
_cell.length_b   1.000
_cell.length_c   1.000
_cell.angle_alpha   90.00
_cell.angle_beta   90.00
_cell.angle_gamma   90.00
#
_symmetry.space_group_name_H-M   'P 1'
#
loop_
_entity.id
_entity.type
_entity.pdbx_description
1 polymer ?
#
loop_
_entity_poly.entity_id
_entity_poly.type
_entity_poly.pdbx_seq_one_letter_code
_entity_poly.pdbx_strand_id
1 'polypeptide(L)'
;MSDQAQVALVNMPFSYSKYPSIQLGTLSALLKSKGVSVDCHHLNVRFAHKIGVPLYEMICEKRALFGEWLFSYLLFRDNPKRAEYPRVFKPVFEQVAQESGHPISFFEDMATRTAPQFLTWAMTAIDWGQYKLVGFTSTFDQNVASLTLAKMIKDLYPEVKIVFGGANYDGEMGMEYFRAFPFIDYVVVGEGEEVVP
;
A
#
# COMPACT_ATOMS: atom_id res chain seq x y z
N MET A 1 -31.07 -0.26 10.29
CA MET A 1 -29.95 0.67 10.06
C MET A 1 -28.91 -0.14 9.32
N SER A 2 -28.46 0.30 8.15
CA SER A 2 -27.61 -0.49 7.25
C SER A 2 -26.34 -0.96 7.97
N ASP A 3 -26.03 -2.25 7.91
CA ASP A 3 -24.81 -2.92 8.42
C ASP A 3 -23.55 -2.48 7.65
N GLN A 4 -23.31 -1.17 7.56
CA GLN A 4 -22.16 -0.64 6.83
C GLN A 4 -20.91 -0.79 7.70
N ALA A 5 -19.83 -1.33 7.10
CA ALA A 5 -18.59 -1.59 7.82
C ALA A 5 -17.96 -0.28 8.32
N GLN A 6 -17.55 -0.25 9.59
CA GLN A 6 -16.92 0.94 10.19
C GLN A 6 -15.40 0.93 10.03
N VAL A 7 -14.81 -0.23 9.75
CA VAL A 7 -13.36 -0.42 9.60
C VAL A 7 -13.05 -0.99 8.23
N ALA A 8 -12.07 -0.40 7.55
CA ALA A 8 -11.43 -0.96 6.38
C ALA A 8 -10.02 -1.44 6.74
N LEU A 9 -9.67 -2.66 6.36
CA LEU A 9 -8.31 -3.18 6.42
C LEU A 9 -7.77 -3.35 5.00
N VAL A 10 -6.60 -2.78 4.71
CA VAL A 10 -6.08 -2.63 3.34
C VAL A 10 -4.74 -3.33 3.20
N ASN A 11 -4.62 -4.14 2.15
CA ASN A 11 -3.36 -4.73 1.71
C ASN A 11 -2.98 -4.16 0.34
N MET A 12 -1.96 -3.31 0.30
CA MET A 12 -1.52 -2.61 -0.91
C MET A 12 -0.50 -3.41 -1.73
N PRO A 13 -0.32 -3.10 -3.02
CA PRO A 13 0.90 -3.48 -3.73
C PRO A 13 2.15 -2.96 -2.97
N PHE A 14 3.26 -3.69 -2.88
CA PHE A 14 3.58 -4.98 -3.50
C PHE A 14 3.68 -6.18 -2.54
N SER A 15 2.57 -6.57 -1.87
CA SER A 15 2.46 -7.92 -1.31
C SER A 15 2.33 -8.94 -2.44
N TYR A 16 3.02 -10.07 -2.35
CA TYR A 16 2.76 -11.23 -3.21
C TYR A 16 1.26 -11.51 -3.34
N SER A 17 0.77 -11.68 -4.58
CA SER A 17 -0.64 -11.93 -4.85
C SER A 17 -1.04 -13.38 -4.59
N LYS A 18 -0.05 -14.29 -4.61
CA LYS A 18 -0.21 -15.72 -4.34
C LYS A 18 -0.40 -16.09 -2.87
N TYR A 19 -0.08 -15.20 -1.94
CA TYR A 19 -0.23 -15.44 -0.51
C TYR A 19 -1.34 -14.56 0.08
N PRO A 20 -2.32 -15.15 0.80
CA PRO A 20 -3.32 -14.34 1.50
C PRO A 20 -2.65 -13.54 2.62
N SER A 21 -3.15 -12.33 2.88
CA SER A 21 -2.68 -11.54 4.03
C SER A 21 -3.24 -12.14 5.32
N ILE A 22 -2.37 -12.80 6.08
CA ILE A 22 -2.70 -13.28 7.42
C ILE A 22 -3.05 -12.11 8.35
N GLN A 23 -2.41 -10.95 8.18
CA GLN A 23 -2.65 -9.76 8.98
C GLN A 23 -4.10 -9.28 8.85
N LEU A 24 -4.61 -9.15 7.61
CA LEU A 24 -6.01 -8.81 7.37
C LEU A 24 -6.94 -9.91 7.89
N GLY A 25 -6.61 -11.18 7.63
CA GLY A 25 -7.43 -12.32 8.05
C GLY A 25 -7.63 -12.39 9.56
N THR A 26 -6.53 -12.36 10.32
CA THR A 26 -6.56 -12.44 11.78
C THR A 26 -7.26 -11.23 12.39
N LEU A 27 -6.90 -10.01 11.96
CA LEU A 27 -7.48 -8.80 12.52
C LEU A 27 -8.96 -8.64 12.17
N SER A 28 -9.37 -8.99 10.95
CA SER A 28 -10.78 -9.03 10.57
C SER A 28 -11.55 -10.04 11.40
N ALA A 29 -11.01 -11.24 11.64
CA ALA A 29 -11.69 -12.25 12.44
C ALA A 29 -11.86 -11.78 13.89
N LEU A 30 -10.81 -11.19 14.48
CA LEU A 30 -10.84 -10.66 15.84
C LEU A 30 -11.90 -9.55 15.98
N LEU A 31 -11.85 -8.53 15.13
CA LEU A 31 -12.79 -7.40 15.16
C LEU A 31 -14.24 -7.87 14.99
N LYS A 32 -14.50 -8.79 14.05
CA LYS A 32 -15.82 -9.37 13.84
C LYS A 32 -16.31 -10.16 15.06
N SER A 33 -15.44 -10.90 15.74
CA SER A 33 -15.79 -11.62 16.97
C SER A 33 -16.22 -10.70 18.12
N LYS A 34 -15.83 -9.43 18.03
CA LYS A 34 -16.16 -8.36 18.99
C LYS A 34 -17.27 -7.45 18.50
N GLY A 35 -17.98 -7.84 17.44
CA GLY A 35 -19.14 -7.11 16.90
C GLY A 35 -18.77 -5.88 16.07
N VAL A 36 -17.51 -5.72 15.67
CA VAL A 36 -17.07 -4.64 14.78
C VAL A 36 -17.18 -5.10 13.33
N SER A 37 -17.91 -4.34 12.51
CA SER A 37 -18.04 -4.60 11.08
C SER A 37 -16.79 -4.15 10.32
N VAL A 38 -16.21 -5.07 9.53
CA VAL A 38 -14.91 -4.89 8.86
C VAL A 38 -14.96 -5.34 7.41
N ASP A 39 -14.46 -4.48 6.52
CA ASP A 39 -14.15 -4.79 5.12
C ASP A 39 -12.65 -5.00 4.91
N CYS A 40 -12.29 -6.00 4.10
CA CYS A 40 -10.91 -6.25 3.69
C CYS A 40 -10.70 -5.91 2.22
N HIS A 41 -9.79 -4.98 1.95
CA HIS A 41 -9.44 -4.51 0.61
C HIS A 41 -8.08 -5.05 0.19
N HIS A 42 -8.09 -6.14 -0.58
CA HIS A 42 -6.88 -6.75 -1.17
C HIS A 42 -6.48 -6.06 -2.47
N LEU A 43 -6.04 -4.80 -2.35
CA LEU A 43 -5.64 -3.96 -3.49
C LEU A 43 -4.38 -4.49 -4.19
N ASN A 44 -3.54 -5.24 -3.49
CA ASN A 44 -2.42 -5.99 -4.07
C ASN A 44 -2.88 -6.95 -5.20
N VAL A 45 -3.95 -7.71 -4.97
CA VAL A 45 -4.51 -8.65 -5.96
C VAL A 45 -5.16 -7.91 -7.13
N ARG A 46 -5.82 -6.78 -6.87
CA ARG A 46 -6.42 -5.94 -7.91
C ARG A 46 -5.37 -5.34 -8.84
N PHE A 47 -4.24 -4.86 -8.28
CA PHE A 47 -3.14 -4.35 -9.09
C PHE A 47 -2.43 -5.46 -9.86
N ALA A 48 -2.22 -6.63 -9.23
CA ALA A 48 -1.66 -7.80 -9.91
C ALA A 48 -2.50 -8.21 -11.13
N HIS A 49 -3.83 -8.21 -11.01
CA HIS A 49 -4.71 -8.43 -12.15
C HIS A 49 -4.58 -7.33 -13.22
N LYS A 50 -4.44 -6.06 -12.82
CA LYS A 50 -4.32 -4.91 -13.74
C LYS A 50 -3.06 -4.95 -14.59
N ILE A 51 -1.90 -5.32 -14.03
CA ILE A 51 -0.62 -5.33 -14.76
C ILE A 51 -0.24 -6.72 -15.29
N GLY A 52 -0.99 -7.75 -14.91
CA GLY A 52 -0.68 -9.15 -15.18
C GLY A 52 0.09 -9.80 -14.03
N VAL A 53 -0.43 -10.93 -13.53
CA VAL A 53 0.12 -11.64 -12.37
C VAL A 53 1.59 -12.02 -12.55
N PRO A 54 2.06 -12.56 -13.69
CA PRO A 54 3.48 -12.91 -13.86
C PRO A 54 4.41 -11.71 -13.70
N LEU A 55 4.04 -10.56 -14.26
CA LEU A 55 4.81 -9.32 -14.14
C LEU A 55 4.80 -8.80 -12.71
N TYR A 56 3.64 -8.83 -12.06
CA TYR A 56 3.49 -8.41 -10.67
C TYR A 56 4.37 -9.23 -9.72
N GLU A 57 4.32 -10.55 -9.83
CA GLU A 57 5.11 -11.47 -9.00
C GLU A 57 6.61 -11.29 -9.25
N MET A 58 7.00 -11.10 -10.51
CA MET A 58 8.39 -10.79 -10.85
C MET A 58 8.86 -9.50 -10.16
N ILE A 59 8.04 -8.43 -10.17
CA ILE A 59 8.37 -7.17 -9.50
C ILE A 59 8.50 -7.37 -7.97
N CYS A 60 7.62 -8.14 -7.34
CA CYS A 60 7.70 -8.47 -5.90
C CYS A 60 9.02 -9.15 -5.50
N GLU A 61 9.70 -9.83 -6.43
CA GLU A 61 10.97 -10.51 -6.19
C GLU A 61 12.20 -9.60 -6.39
N LYS A 62 12.01 -8.38 -6.89
CA LYS A 62 13.13 -7.47 -7.20
C LYS A 62 13.61 -6.72 -5.98
N ARG A 63 14.92 -6.43 -6.02
CA ARG A 63 15.59 -5.56 -5.05
C ARG A 63 15.40 -4.10 -5.42
N ALA A 64 16.05 -3.23 -4.64
CA ALA A 64 16.07 -1.78 -4.86
C ALA A 64 14.68 -1.13 -4.79
N LEU A 65 13.82 -1.62 -3.89
CA LEU A 65 12.54 -0.98 -3.54
C LEU A 65 11.72 -0.60 -4.79
N PHE A 66 11.68 -1.49 -5.78
CA PHE A 66 11.11 -1.19 -7.09
C PHE A 66 9.62 -0.84 -6.97
N GLY A 67 8.92 -1.57 -6.11
CA GLY A 67 7.52 -1.32 -5.80
C GLY A 67 7.30 0.05 -5.17
N GLU A 68 8.21 0.47 -4.28
CA GLU A 68 8.16 1.79 -3.65
C GLU A 68 8.35 2.91 -4.66
N TRP A 69 9.31 2.75 -5.57
CA TRP A 69 9.53 3.70 -6.65
C TRP A 69 8.30 3.83 -7.57
N LEU A 70 7.67 2.72 -7.96
CA LEU A 70 6.47 2.73 -8.82
C LEU A 70 5.34 3.57 -8.24
N PHE A 71 5.12 3.53 -6.91
CA PHE A 71 4.06 4.29 -6.25
C PHE A 71 4.51 5.67 -5.75
N SER A 72 5.79 6.02 -5.86
CA SER A 72 6.34 7.28 -5.36
C SER A 72 5.91 8.54 -6.12
N TYR A 73 5.35 8.38 -7.33
CA TYR A 73 5.07 9.50 -8.23
C TYR A 73 4.17 10.58 -7.60
N LEU A 74 3.08 10.19 -6.92
CA LEU A 74 2.13 11.15 -6.35
C LEU A 74 2.63 11.72 -5.01
N LEU A 75 3.07 10.87 -4.09
CA LEU A 75 3.48 11.29 -2.75
C LEU A 75 4.79 12.10 -2.75
N PHE A 76 5.73 11.75 -3.62
CA PHE A 76 7.05 12.40 -3.74
C PHE A 76 7.22 13.08 -5.11
N ARG A 77 6.15 13.67 -5.63
CA ARG A 77 6.13 14.35 -6.94
C ARG A 77 7.22 15.41 -7.09
N ASP A 78 7.50 16.15 -6.03
CA ASP A 78 8.44 17.27 -6.02
C ASP A 78 9.87 16.84 -5.62
N ASN A 79 10.09 15.56 -5.33
CA ASN A 79 11.44 15.04 -5.05
C ASN A 79 12.23 14.87 -6.37
N PRO A 80 13.27 15.68 -6.63
CA PRO A 80 14.03 15.61 -7.88
C PRO A 80 14.74 14.27 -8.07
N LYS A 81 15.12 13.59 -6.97
CA LYS A 81 15.82 12.30 -7.02
C LYS A 81 14.96 11.15 -7.51
N ARG A 82 13.63 11.31 -7.56
CA ARG A 82 12.71 10.27 -8.06
C ARG A 82 12.99 9.93 -9.53
N ALA A 83 13.28 10.94 -10.35
CA ALA A 83 13.58 10.76 -11.77
C ALA A 83 14.97 10.12 -12.01
N GLU A 84 15.84 10.15 -11.01
CA GLU A 84 17.17 9.55 -11.06
C GLU A 84 17.15 8.06 -10.69
N TYR A 85 16.08 7.59 -10.03
CA TYR A 85 15.99 6.24 -9.48
C TYR A 85 16.30 5.13 -10.48
N PRO A 86 15.76 5.11 -11.72
CA PRO A 86 16.11 4.09 -12.71
C PRO A 86 17.57 4.11 -13.13
N ARG A 87 18.22 5.30 -13.07
CA ARG A 87 19.64 5.45 -13.40
C ARG A 87 20.53 4.98 -12.25
N VAL A 88 20.16 5.30 -11.01
CA VAL A 88 20.88 4.89 -9.81
C VAL A 88 20.86 3.38 -9.65
N PHE A 89 19.70 2.75 -9.91
CA PHE A 89 19.53 1.29 -9.81
C PHE A 89 19.52 0.62 -11.19
N LYS A 90 20.27 1.16 -12.15
CA LYS A 90 20.31 0.69 -13.55
C LYS A 90 20.43 -0.83 -13.70
N PRO A 91 21.31 -1.56 -12.98
CA PRO A 91 21.39 -3.02 -13.13
C PRO A 91 20.09 -3.75 -12.82
N VAL A 92 19.32 -3.28 -11.84
CA VAL A 92 18.01 -3.87 -11.50
C VAL A 92 17.00 -3.60 -12.60
N PHE A 93 16.97 -2.38 -13.14
CA PHE A 93 16.05 -2.02 -14.23
C PHE A 93 16.39 -2.74 -15.54
N GLU A 94 17.67 -2.94 -15.87
CA GLU A 94 18.10 -3.73 -17.02
C GLU A 94 17.71 -5.20 -16.87
N GLN A 95 17.89 -5.79 -15.69
CA GLN A 95 17.47 -7.15 -15.40
C GLN A 95 15.94 -7.30 -15.53
N VAL A 96 15.18 -6.38 -14.92
CA VAL A 96 13.71 -6.37 -14.99
C VAL A 96 13.22 -6.23 -16.43
N ALA A 97 13.85 -5.34 -17.22
CA ALA A 97 13.54 -5.16 -18.63
C ALA A 97 13.80 -6.45 -19.44
N GLN A 98 14.94 -7.09 -19.21
CA GLN A 98 15.30 -8.34 -19.88
C GLN A 98 14.32 -9.47 -19.55
N GLU A 99 14.02 -9.68 -18.27
CA GLU A 99 13.15 -10.78 -17.82
C GLU A 99 11.68 -10.58 -18.20
N SER A 100 11.19 -9.34 -18.17
CA SER A 100 9.81 -9.03 -18.59
C SER A 100 9.62 -8.97 -20.10
N GLY A 101 10.68 -8.78 -20.87
CA GLY A 101 10.59 -8.43 -22.28
C GLY A 101 10.06 -7.02 -22.54
N HIS A 102 9.99 -6.15 -21.52
CA HIS A 102 9.57 -4.76 -21.65
C HIS A 102 10.75 -3.79 -21.57
N PRO A 103 10.73 -2.66 -22.31
CA PRO A 103 11.77 -1.65 -22.19
C PRO A 103 11.68 -0.92 -20.84
N ILE A 104 12.77 -0.27 -20.39
CA ILE A 104 12.76 0.52 -19.14
C ILE A 104 11.66 1.59 -19.12
N SER A 105 11.38 2.22 -20.26
CA SER A 105 10.33 3.23 -20.42
C SER A 105 8.93 2.71 -20.07
N PHE A 106 8.68 1.41 -20.20
CA PHE A 106 7.42 0.79 -19.77
C PHE A 106 7.21 0.92 -18.26
N PHE A 107 8.28 0.78 -17.47
CA PHE A 107 8.21 0.91 -16.01
C PHE A 107 8.13 2.37 -15.58
N GLU A 108 8.79 3.28 -16.31
CA GLU A 108 8.62 4.73 -16.12
C GLU A 108 7.17 5.17 -16.40
N ASP A 109 6.56 4.62 -17.45
CA ASP A 109 5.15 4.79 -17.75
C ASP A 109 4.26 4.18 -16.68
N MET A 110 4.63 3.02 -16.13
CA MET A 110 3.91 2.41 -15.03
C MET A 110 3.91 3.30 -13.78
N ALA A 111 5.06 3.88 -13.43
CA ALA A 111 5.20 4.78 -12.30
C ALA A 111 4.44 6.09 -12.49
N THR A 112 4.45 6.66 -13.69
CA THR A 112 3.88 7.99 -13.97
C THR A 112 2.42 7.96 -14.40
N ARG A 113 1.91 6.83 -14.87
CA ARG A 113 0.55 6.69 -15.40
C ARG A 113 -0.22 5.56 -14.72
N THR A 114 0.26 4.32 -14.81
CA THR A 114 -0.50 3.14 -14.36
C THR A 114 -0.76 3.11 -12.86
N ALA A 115 0.25 3.39 -12.04
CA ALA A 115 0.13 3.44 -10.58
C ALA A 115 -0.76 4.60 -10.11
N PRO A 116 -0.58 5.85 -10.61
CA PRO A 116 -1.52 6.94 -10.34
C PRO A 116 -2.96 6.63 -10.74
N GLN A 117 -3.19 6.06 -11.94
CA GLN A 117 -4.53 5.65 -12.38
C GLN A 117 -5.15 4.59 -11.48
N PHE A 118 -4.34 3.65 -10.99
CA PHE A 118 -4.81 2.64 -10.03
C PHE A 118 -5.21 3.27 -8.70
N LEU A 119 -4.42 4.21 -8.17
CA LEU A 119 -4.77 4.94 -6.94
C LEU A 119 -6.04 5.79 -7.12
N THR A 120 -6.20 6.46 -8.26
CA THR A 120 -7.45 7.18 -8.59
C THR A 120 -8.63 6.22 -8.63
N TRP A 121 -8.48 5.06 -9.29
CA TRP A 121 -9.52 4.03 -9.29
C TRP A 121 -9.86 3.59 -7.86
N ALA A 122 -8.86 3.27 -7.03
CA ALA A 122 -9.07 2.84 -5.64
C ALA A 122 -9.78 3.91 -4.80
N MET A 123 -9.46 5.19 -5.01
CA MET A 123 -10.14 6.32 -4.36
C MET A 123 -11.61 6.47 -4.77
N THR A 124 -11.95 6.10 -6.01
CA THR A 124 -13.32 6.25 -6.55
C THR A 124 -14.19 5.00 -6.43
N ALA A 125 -13.58 3.82 -6.37
CA ALA A 125 -14.28 2.54 -6.34
C ALA A 125 -14.70 2.11 -4.93
N ILE A 126 -14.12 2.74 -3.90
CA ILE A 126 -14.39 2.46 -2.49
C ILE A 126 -14.86 3.76 -1.86
N ASP A 127 -16.01 3.73 -1.19
CA ASP A 127 -16.51 4.87 -0.43
C ASP A 127 -15.72 4.99 0.88
N TRP A 128 -14.54 5.62 0.83
CA TRP A 128 -13.66 5.72 1.99
C TRP A 128 -14.26 6.55 3.13
N GLY A 129 -15.16 7.49 2.81
CA GLY A 129 -15.83 8.34 3.79
C GLY A 129 -16.82 7.60 4.68
N GLN A 130 -17.22 6.38 4.30
CA GLN A 130 -18.09 5.53 5.13
C GLN A 130 -17.35 4.97 6.37
N TYR A 131 -16.03 4.80 6.27
CA TYR A 131 -15.24 4.17 7.32
C TYR A 131 -14.87 5.19 8.40
N LYS A 132 -14.87 4.76 9.66
CA LYS A 132 -14.30 5.54 10.76
C LYS A 132 -12.79 5.35 10.84
N LEU A 133 -12.30 4.18 10.41
CA LEU A 133 -10.91 3.78 10.50
C LEU A 133 -10.50 3.01 9.24
N VAL A 134 -9.34 3.35 8.69
CA VAL A 134 -8.66 2.60 7.62
C VAL A 134 -7.30 2.16 8.14
N GLY A 135 -7.14 0.85 8.30
CA GLY A 135 -5.91 0.20 8.73
C GLY A 135 -5.13 -0.35 7.53
N PHE A 136 -3.85 -0.02 7.45
CA PHE A 136 -2.94 -0.53 6.43
C PHE A 136 -1.98 -1.54 7.04
N THR A 137 -1.89 -2.73 6.44
CA THR A 137 -0.74 -3.61 6.66
C THR A 137 0.37 -3.25 5.68
N SER A 138 1.60 -3.12 6.18
CA SER A 138 2.76 -2.78 5.37
C SER A 138 3.94 -3.69 5.72
N THR A 139 4.35 -4.50 4.74
CA THR A 139 5.48 -5.43 4.78
C THR A 139 6.22 -5.34 3.45
N PHE A 140 7.55 -5.38 3.43
CA PHE A 140 8.36 -5.25 2.21
C PHE A 140 8.06 -3.95 1.44
N ASP A 141 8.02 -3.98 0.11
CA ASP A 141 7.84 -2.82 -0.78
C ASP A 141 6.38 -2.33 -0.88
N GLN A 142 5.64 -2.34 0.22
CA GLN A 142 4.23 -1.92 0.30
C GLN A 142 4.03 -0.48 0.79
N ASN A 143 5.09 0.17 1.26
CA ASN A 143 4.95 1.26 2.19
C ASN A 143 4.50 2.56 1.52
N VAL A 144 5.15 2.96 0.45
CA VAL A 144 4.84 4.17 -0.33
C VAL A 144 3.49 4.04 -1.01
N ALA A 145 3.12 2.86 -1.51
CA ALA A 145 1.77 2.63 -2.04
C ALA A 145 0.71 2.88 -0.97
N SER A 146 0.93 2.35 0.24
CA SER A 146 0.03 2.53 1.39
C SER A 146 -0.02 3.97 1.88
N LEU A 147 1.14 4.62 2.07
CA LEU A 147 1.25 6.03 2.46
C LEU A 147 0.57 6.95 1.45
N THR A 148 0.71 6.68 0.16
CA THR A 148 0.12 7.50 -0.90
C THR A 148 -1.41 7.41 -0.84
N LEU A 149 -1.98 6.20 -0.76
CA LEU A 149 -3.43 6.04 -0.64
C LEU A 149 -3.96 6.62 0.67
N ALA A 150 -3.27 6.39 1.79
CA ALA A 150 -3.62 6.93 3.10
C ALA A 150 -3.68 8.48 3.08
N LYS A 151 -2.69 9.13 2.47
CA LYS A 151 -2.69 10.58 2.28
C LYS A 151 -3.89 11.03 1.43
N MET A 152 -4.17 10.36 0.32
CA MET A 152 -5.31 10.71 -0.55
C MET A 152 -6.65 10.57 0.18
N ILE A 153 -6.81 9.53 1.01
CA ILE A 153 -7.99 9.35 1.87
C ILE A 153 -8.07 10.50 2.87
N LYS A 154 -6.99 10.79 3.60
CA LYS A 154 -6.98 11.83 4.64
C LYS A 154 -7.25 13.23 4.07
N ASP A 155 -6.71 13.54 2.89
CA ASP A 155 -6.90 14.84 2.23
C ASP A 155 -8.39 15.06 1.87
N LEU A 156 -9.14 14.01 1.53
CA LEU A 156 -10.56 14.08 1.16
C LEU A 156 -11.52 13.85 2.34
N TYR A 157 -11.11 13.02 3.30
CA TYR A 157 -11.89 12.62 4.46
C TYR A 157 -11.06 12.79 5.76
N PRO A 158 -10.86 14.03 6.24
CA PRO A 158 -9.98 14.31 7.38
C PRO A 158 -10.35 13.57 8.68
N GLU A 159 -11.64 13.27 8.85
CA GLU A 159 -12.18 12.59 10.03
C GLU A 159 -11.85 11.09 10.07
N VAL A 160 -11.56 10.47 8.93
CA VAL A 160 -11.21 9.04 8.84
C VAL A 160 -9.88 8.81 9.54
N LYS A 161 -9.83 7.90 10.50
CA LYS A 161 -8.60 7.55 11.21
C LYS A 161 -7.74 6.61 10.38
N ILE A 162 -6.48 6.98 10.18
CA ILE A 162 -5.48 6.22 9.44
C ILE A 162 -4.58 5.51 10.44
N VAL A 163 -4.54 4.18 10.34
CA VAL A 163 -3.70 3.33 11.18
C VAL A 163 -2.74 2.53 10.31
N PHE A 164 -1.49 2.44 10.74
CA PHE A 164 -0.49 1.59 10.09
C PHE A 164 0.04 0.53 11.05
N GLY A 165 0.33 -0.64 10.50
CA GLY A 165 1.01 -1.73 11.19
C GLY A 165 1.68 -2.70 10.20
N GLY A 166 2.21 -3.80 10.71
CA GLY A 166 3.01 -4.76 9.94
C GLY A 166 4.51 -4.48 10.05
N ALA A 167 5.32 -5.32 9.40
CA ALA A 167 6.77 -5.37 9.63
C ALA A 167 7.50 -4.04 9.37
N ASN A 168 7.02 -3.21 8.43
CA ASN A 168 7.62 -1.91 8.16
C ASN A 168 7.42 -0.87 9.28
N TYR A 169 6.48 -1.13 10.19
CA TYR A 169 6.12 -0.26 11.31
C TYR A 169 6.53 -0.84 12.66
N ASP A 170 7.25 -1.95 12.68
CA ASP A 170 7.73 -2.54 13.92
C ASP A 170 8.94 -1.76 14.47
N GLY A 171 9.06 -1.73 15.80
CA GLY A 171 10.09 -0.99 16.53
C GLY A 171 10.20 0.50 16.19
N GLU A 172 11.43 1.00 16.07
CA GLU A 172 11.72 2.42 15.85
C GLU A 172 11.22 2.94 14.49
N MET A 173 11.17 2.08 13.46
CA MET A 173 10.74 2.47 12.12
C MET A 173 9.30 3.02 12.13
N GLY A 174 8.40 2.36 12.87
CA GLY A 174 7.01 2.81 12.99
C GLY A 174 6.90 4.21 13.57
N MET A 175 7.70 4.51 14.59
CA MET A 175 7.72 5.83 15.22
C MET A 175 8.30 6.91 14.31
N GLU A 176 9.31 6.58 13.49
CA GLU A 176 9.83 7.52 12.50
C GLU A 176 8.83 7.80 11.38
N TYR A 177 8.10 6.79 10.90
CA TYR A 177 7.00 7.02 9.96
C TYR A 177 5.90 7.89 10.56
N PHE A 178 5.50 7.63 11.80
CA PHE A 178 4.50 8.44 12.50
C PHE A 178 4.91 9.92 12.60
N ARG A 179 6.21 10.19 12.89
CA ARG A 179 6.75 11.56 12.95
C ARG A 179 6.84 12.21 11.57
N ALA A 180 7.23 11.45 10.54
CA ALA A 180 7.47 11.97 9.20
C ALA A 180 6.18 12.26 8.42
N PHE A 181 5.09 11.53 8.70
CA PHE A 181 3.85 11.59 7.93
C PHE A 181 2.66 11.99 8.82
N PRO A 182 2.33 13.30 8.91
CA PRO A 182 1.33 13.81 9.85
C PRO A 182 -0.12 13.40 9.56
N PHE A 183 -0.36 12.71 8.43
CA PHE A 183 -1.66 12.14 8.09
C PHE A 183 -1.90 10.75 8.70
N ILE A 184 -0.89 10.15 9.35
CA ILE A 184 -1.03 8.91 10.13
C ILE A 184 -1.54 9.29 11.52
N ASP A 185 -2.69 8.75 11.94
CA ASP A 185 -3.22 9.02 13.29
C ASP A 185 -2.65 8.06 14.33
N TYR A 186 -2.38 6.80 13.94
CA TYR A 186 -1.85 5.78 14.83
C TYR A 186 -0.89 4.83 14.12
N VAL A 187 0.10 4.35 14.86
CA VAL A 187 0.97 3.24 14.47
C VAL A 187 0.88 2.14 15.51
N VAL A 188 0.73 0.91 15.04
CA VAL A 188 0.74 -0.29 15.86
C VAL A 188 2.09 -0.96 15.70
N VAL A 189 2.82 -1.07 16.81
CA VAL A 189 4.10 -1.75 16.93
C VAL A 189 3.85 -3.13 17.56
N GLY A 190 4.40 -4.19 16.97
CA GLY A 190 4.11 -5.57 17.40
C GLY A 190 2.77 -6.13 16.89
N GLU A 191 2.15 -7.00 17.69
CA GLU A 191 0.93 -7.73 17.35
C GLU A 191 -0.31 -6.82 17.46
N GLY A 192 -1.05 -6.68 16.35
CA GLY A 192 -2.22 -5.80 16.33
C GLY A 192 -3.40 -6.33 17.13
N GLU A 193 -3.42 -7.65 17.34
CA GLU A 193 -4.44 -8.38 18.08
C GLU A 193 -4.46 -8.02 19.57
N GLU A 194 -3.32 -7.59 20.13
CA GLU A 194 -3.21 -7.17 21.53
C GLU A 194 -3.65 -5.72 21.76
N VAL A 195 -3.61 -4.90 20.70
CA VAL A 195 -3.87 -3.45 20.76
C VAL A 195 -5.29 -3.11 20.34
N VAL A 196 -5.83 -3.85 19.38
CA VAL A 196 -7.16 -3.62 18.83
C VAL A 196 -8.20 -4.29 19.74
N PRO A 197 -9.24 -3.53 20.17
CA PRO A 197 -10.16 -3.91 21.24
C PRO A 197 -10.87 -5.19 20.96
#